data_AF-A0A251VKP7-F1
#
_entry.id   AF-A0A251VKP7-F1
#
_cell.length_a   1.000
_cell.length_b   1.000
_cell.length_c   1.000
_cell.angle_alpha   90.00
_cell.angle_beta   90.00
_cell.angle_gamma   90.00
#
_symmetry.space_group_name_H-M   'P 1'
#
loop_
_entity.id
_entity.type
_entity.pdbx_description
1 polymer ?
#
loop_
_entity_poly.entity_id
_entity_poly.type
_entity_poly.pdbx_seq_one_letter_code
_entity_poly.pdbx_strand_id
1 'polypeptide(L)'
;MAELGYGDLVELILVRLDVKDLIRFKRVCKSWHSLITSPRFFLKIKLVHAYVVEQILVRSDVKDLIRFKRVCKSWHSLITSPRFVNQHLNLSRNKDRCNNELVHRRITCDHLVGSSNGLVCMTPENYSKVIVVNPLTKEARQLSSLPSRLQACWGFGYDAFSDDYKVIAGAKKGYYKTCLQVLSLKSNVWRSIGEVKYRFYTKIGILCNGALHWLAVD
;
A
#
# COMPACT_ATOMS: atom_id res chain seq x y z
N MET A 1 8.16 26.08 -23.91
CA MET A 1 7.36 25.39 -22.88
C MET A 1 6.02 25.08 -23.52
N ALA A 2 5.70 23.81 -23.79
CA ALA A 2 4.44 23.45 -24.42
C ALA A 2 3.33 23.44 -23.34
N GLU A 3 2.28 24.22 -23.54
CA GLU A 3 1.09 24.20 -22.69
C GLU A 3 0.42 22.82 -22.82
N LEU A 4 0.32 22.09 -21.71
CA LEU A 4 -0.40 20.82 -21.64
C LEU A 4 -1.89 21.11 -21.81
N GLY A 5 -2.49 20.57 -22.87
CA GLY A 5 -3.92 20.72 -23.12
C GLY A 5 -4.74 19.92 -22.10
N TYR A 6 -5.99 20.33 -21.88
CA TYR A 6 -6.94 19.61 -21.00
C TYR A 6 -7.06 18.11 -21.35
N GLY A 7 -6.94 17.75 -22.64
CA GLY A 7 -6.94 16.37 -23.11
C GLY A 7 -5.76 15.53 -22.61
N ASP A 8 -4.59 16.15 -22.43
CA ASP A 8 -3.38 15.47 -21.94
C ASP A 8 -3.50 15.14 -20.44
N LEU A 9 -4.11 16.04 -19.67
CA LEU A 9 -4.36 15.81 -18.24
C LEU A 9 -5.34 14.65 -18.01
N VAL A 10 -6.42 14.58 -18.79
CA VAL A 10 -7.37 13.46 -18.74
C VAL A 10 -6.69 12.14 -19.05
N GLU A 11 -5.84 12.10 -20.07
CA GLU A 11 -5.10 10.91 -20.44
C GLU A 11 -4.13 10.47 -19.31
N LEU A 12 -3.43 11.41 -18.69
CA LEU A 12 -2.52 11.15 -17.56
C LEU A 12 -3.23 10.56 -16.34
N ILE A 13 -4.46 11.03 -16.06
CA ILE A 13 -5.29 10.48 -14.99
C ILE A 13 -5.73 9.07 -15.35
N LEU A 14 -6.29 8.88 -16.54
CA LEU A 14 -6.84 7.59 -16.98
C LEU A 14 -5.78 6.48 -17.02
N VAL A 15 -4.55 6.76 -17.46
CA VAL A 15 -3.47 5.76 -17.53
C VAL A 15 -3.08 5.20 -16.14
N ARG A 16 -3.44 5.89 -15.04
CA ARG A 16 -3.14 5.47 -13.66
C ARG A 16 -4.27 4.71 -12.98
N LEU A 17 -5.44 4.61 -13.61
CA LEU A 17 -6.61 3.94 -13.04
C LEU A 17 -6.54 2.43 -13.27
N ASP A 18 -7.27 1.69 -12.43
CA ASP A 18 -7.35 0.24 -12.60
C ASP A 18 -8.18 -0.12 -13.86
N VAL A 19 -8.05 -1.38 -14.30
CA VAL A 19 -8.74 -1.84 -15.51
C VAL A 19 -10.27 -1.78 -15.36
N LYS A 20 -10.80 -1.94 -14.14
CA LYS A 20 -12.25 -1.96 -13.89
C LYS A 20 -12.85 -0.56 -14.05
N ASP A 21 -12.18 0.45 -13.52
CA ASP A 21 -12.55 1.85 -13.63
C ASP A 21 -12.41 2.33 -15.07
N LEU A 22 -11.36 1.92 -15.79
CA LEU A 22 -11.21 2.21 -17.21
C LEU A 22 -12.37 1.65 -18.04
N ILE A 23 -12.83 0.43 -17.77
CA ILE A 23 -13.99 -0.16 -18.46
C ILE A 23 -15.27 0.64 -18.16
N ARG A 24 -15.46 1.09 -16.91
CA ARG A 24 -16.60 1.94 -16.53
C ARG A 24 -16.53 3.29 -17.26
N PHE A 25 -15.35 3.90 -17.34
CA PHE A 25 -15.14 5.22 -17.94
C PHE A 25 -15.25 5.26 -19.47
N LYS A 26 -15.23 4.11 -20.15
CA LYS A 26 -15.64 4.02 -21.57
C LYS A 26 -17.06 4.54 -21.83
N ARG A 27 -17.90 4.65 -20.79
CA ARG A 27 -19.30 5.07 -20.89
C ARG A 27 -19.51 6.59 -20.69
N VAL A 28 -18.47 7.33 -20.31
CA VAL A 28 -18.60 8.77 -19.94
C VAL A 28 -18.89 9.64 -21.18
N CYS A 29 -18.08 9.52 -22.23
CA CYS A 29 -18.34 10.19 -23.52
C CYS A 29 -17.62 9.48 -24.67
N LYS A 30 -17.98 9.82 -25.92
CA LYS A 30 -17.38 9.23 -27.13
C LYS A 30 -15.86 9.44 -27.20
N SER A 31 -15.38 10.60 -26.74
CA SER A 31 -13.95 10.90 -26.70
C SER A 31 -13.20 9.95 -25.75
N TRP A 32 -13.73 9.71 -24.56
CA TRP A 32 -13.15 8.81 -23.57
C TRP A 32 -13.22 7.35 -24.04
N HIS A 33 -14.34 6.95 -24.64
CA HIS A 33 -14.47 5.64 -25.26
C HIS A 33 -13.39 5.40 -26.32
N SER A 34 -13.19 6.36 -27.23
CA SER A 34 -12.19 6.29 -28.28
C SER A 34 -10.76 6.28 -27.71
N LEU A 35 -10.48 7.12 -26.71
CA LEU A 35 -9.18 7.20 -26.06
C LEU A 35 -8.83 5.87 -25.36
N ILE A 36 -9.72 5.37 -24.50
CA ILE A 36 -9.49 4.16 -23.69
C ILE A 36 -9.40 2.91 -24.56
N THR A 37 -10.10 2.89 -25.70
CA THR A 37 -10.08 1.74 -26.63
C THR A 37 -8.90 1.82 -27.63
N SER A 38 -8.19 2.95 -27.69
CA SER A 38 -7.06 3.14 -28.59
C SER A 38 -5.87 2.22 -28.22
N PRO A 39 -5.24 1.54 -29.20
CA PRO A 39 -4.02 0.78 -28.97
C PRO A 39 -2.89 1.62 -28.34
N ARG A 40 -2.79 2.91 -28.70
CA ARG A 40 -1.78 3.82 -28.13
C ARG A 40 -1.95 4.02 -26.62
N PHE A 41 -3.20 4.10 -26.17
CA PHE A 41 -3.53 4.22 -24.75
C PHE A 41 -3.18 2.95 -23.97
N PHE A 42 -3.47 1.77 -24.54
CA PHE A 42 -3.02 0.49 -23.96
C PHE A 42 -1.50 0.36 -23.88
N LEU A 43 -0.77 0.85 -24.88
CA LEU A 43 0.70 0.90 -24.83
C LEU A 43 1.19 1.81 -23.71
N LYS A 44 0.57 2.99 -23.52
CA LYS A 44 0.88 3.89 -22.40
C LYS A 44 0.63 3.22 -21.04
N ILE A 45 -0.49 2.52 -20.86
CA ILE A 45 -0.76 1.72 -19.65
C ILE A 45 0.32 0.67 -19.42
N LYS A 46 0.66 -0.10 -20.46
CA LYS A 46 1.70 -1.14 -20.36
C LYS A 46 3.06 -0.54 -19.96
N LEU A 47 3.43 0.61 -20.52
CA LEU A 47 4.68 1.31 -20.20
C LEU A 47 4.68 1.85 -18.76
N VAL A 48 3.60 2.50 -18.33
CA VAL A 48 3.48 3.02 -16.96
C VAL A 48 3.48 1.88 -15.95
N HIS A 49 2.72 0.82 -16.22
CA HIS A 49 2.69 -0.34 -15.33
C HIS A 49 4.05 -1.05 -15.29
N ALA A 50 4.73 -1.22 -16.43
CA ALA A 50 6.07 -1.79 -16.48
C ALA A 50 7.07 -0.94 -15.68
N TYR A 51 7.02 0.39 -15.82
CA TYR A 51 7.85 1.31 -15.04
C TYR A 51 7.57 1.22 -13.53
N VAL A 52 6.30 1.24 -13.12
CA VAL A 52 5.91 1.14 -11.71
C VAL A 52 6.36 -0.21 -11.12
N VAL A 53 6.16 -1.31 -11.84
CA VAL A 53 6.64 -2.64 -11.46
C VAL A 53 8.16 -2.64 -11.29
N GLU A 54 8.90 -2.10 -12.26
CA GLU A 54 10.36 -2.00 -12.17
C GLU A 54 10.80 -1.22 -10.93
N GLN A 55 10.17 -0.08 -10.63
CA GLN A 55 10.47 0.74 -9.45
C GLN A 55 10.16 0.03 -8.12
N ILE A 56 9.07 -0.75 -8.06
CA ILE A 56 8.72 -1.55 -6.87
C ILE A 56 9.76 -2.66 -6.69
N LEU A 57 10.04 -3.41 -7.75
CA LEU A 57 10.99 -4.53 -7.73
C LEU A 57 12.39 -4.05 -7.37
N VAL A 58 12.87 -2.98 -7.98
CA VAL A 58 14.18 -2.38 -7.70
C VAL A 58 14.35 -1.97 -6.24
N ARG A 59 13.26 -1.66 -5.52
CA ARG A 59 13.27 -1.29 -4.09
C ARG A 59 13.04 -2.48 -3.15
N SER A 60 12.67 -3.63 -3.69
CA SER A 60 12.39 -4.85 -2.94
C SER A 60 13.69 -5.50 -2.45
N ASP A 61 13.62 -6.21 -1.33
CA ASP A 61 14.78 -6.96 -0.82
C ASP A 61 15.09 -8.17 -1.72
N VAL A 62 16.34 -8.62 -1.70
CA VAL A 62 16.82 -9.73 -2.54
C VAL A 62 16.00 -11.00 -2.34
N LYS A 63 15.57 -11.27 -1.11
CA LYS A 63 14.74 -12.45 -0.77
C LYS A 63 13.40 -12.44 -1.49
N ASP A 64 12.76 -11.27 -1.56
CA ASP A 64 11.48 -11.12 -2.25
C ASP A 64 11.66 -11.14 -3.76
N LEU A 65 12.74 -10.56 -4.28
CA LEU A 65 13.07 -10.63 -5.70
C LEU A 65 13.25 -12.07 -6.21
N ILE A 66 13.86 -12.95 -5.41
CA ILE A 66 13.97 -14.38 -5.74
C ILE A 66 12.59 -15.03 -5.85
N ARG A 67 11.63 -14.65 -5.00
CA ARG A 67 10.24 -15.13 -5.07
C ARG A 67 9.52 -14.54 -6.28
N PHE A 68 9.70 -13.25 -6.55
CA PHE A 68 9.08 -12.51 -7.65
C PHE A 68 9.51 -12.99 -9.04
N LYS A 69 10.71 -13.58 -9.18
CA LYS A 69 11.11 -14.29 -10.41
C LYS A 69 10.13 -15.37 -10.85
N ARG A 70 9.27 -15.88 -9.96
CA ARG A 70 8.28 -16.92 -10.24
C ARG A 70 6.91 -16.39 -10.67
N VAL A 71 6.67 -15.08 -10.59
CA VAL A 71 5.35 -14.49 -10.88
C VAL A 71 5.02 -14.57 -12.36
N CYS A 72 5.94 -14.16 -13.24
CA CYS A 72 5.78 -14.31 -14.70
C CYS A 72 7.12 -14.21 -15.44
N LYS A 73 7.13 -14.61 -16.72
CA LYS A 73 8.32 -14.55 -17.59
C LYS A 73 8.91 -13.13 -17.73
N SER A 74 8.04 -12.12 -17.78
CA SER A 74 8.46 -10.72 -17.87
C SER A 74 9.22 -10.27 -16.62
N TRP A 75 8.73 -10.62 -15.43
CA TRP A 75 9.40 -10.30 -14.17
C TRP A 75 10.71 -11.06 -14.02
N HIS A 76 10.71 -12.35 -14.39
CA HIS A 76 11.95 -13.15 -14.41
C HIS A 76 13.03 -12.50 -15.27
N SER A 77 12.68 -12.10 -16.50
CA SER A 77 13.59 -11.44 -17.45
C SER A 77 14.08 -10.09 -16.92
N LEU A 78 13.17 -9.26 -16.39
CA LEU A 78 13.50 -7.95 -15.83
C LEU A 78 14.48 -8.08 -14.65
N ILE A 79 14.16 -8.92 -13.66
CA ILE A 79 14.96 -9.09 -12.43
C ILE A 79 16.33 -9.68 -12.73
N THR A 80 16.44 -10.51 -13.77
CA THR A 80 17.71 -11.15 -14.17
C THR A 80 18.52 -10.27 -15.13
N SER A 81 17.97 -9.14 -15.61
CA SER A 81 18.68 -8.25 -16.53
C SER A 81 19.85 -7.52 -15.83
N PRO A 82 21.00 -7.35 -16.51
CA PRO A 82 22.14 -6.62 -15.95
C PRO A 82 21.80 -5.18 -15.56
N ARG A 83 20.93 -4.53 -16.33
CA ARG A 83 20.44 -3.18 -16.05
C ARG A 83 19.73 -3.12 -14.69
N PHE A 84 18.78 -4.02 -14.46
CA PHE A 84 18.05 -4.10 -13.20
C PHE A 84 18.99 -4.41 -12.03
N VAL A 85 19.90 -5.38 -12.20
CA VAL A 85 20.88 -5.76 -11.17
C VAL A 85 21.75 -4.56 -10.78
N ASN A 86 22.29 -3.82 -11.75
CA ASN A 86 23.08 -2.61 -11.49
C ASN A 86 22.28 -1.52 -10.80
N GLN A 87 21.02 -1.31 -11.20
CA GLN A 87 20.14 -0.33 -10.58
C GLN A 87 19.83 -0.68 -9.11
N HIS A 88 19.58 -1.96 -8.82
CA HIS A 88 19.37 -2.48 -7.47
C HIS A 88 20.62 -2.31 -6.59
N LEU A 89 21.80 -2.66 -7.12
CA LEU A 89 23.08 -2.49 -6.43
C LEU A 89 23.41 -1.02 -6.11
N ASN A 90 23.18 -0.11 -7.06
CA ASN A 90 23.41 1.32 -6.87
C ASN A 90 22.51 1.90 -5.78
N LEU A 91 21.25 1.48 -5.71
CA LEU A 91 20.35 1.88 -4.64
C LEU A 91 20.77 1.31 -3.28
N SER A 92 21.25 0.07 -3.24
CA SER A 92 21.82 -0.49 -2.01
C SER A 92 23.01 0.35 -1.52
N ARG A 93 23.94 0.73 -2.41
CA ARG A 93 25.12 1.54 -2.08
C ARG A 93 24.79 2.96 -1.60
N ASN A 94 23.75 3.58 -2.18
CA ASN A 94 23.30 4.91 -1.74
C ASN A 94 22.56 4.87 -0.40
N LYS A 95 21.96 3.72 -0.05
CA LYS A 95 21.28 3.48 1.23
C LYS A 95 22.24 3.55 2.42
N ASP A 96 23.47 3.09 2.23
CA ASP A 96 24.51 3.08 3.28
C ASP A 96 25.06 4.50 3.58
N ARG A 97 24.78 5.49 2.73
CA ARG A 97 25.23 6.88 2.89
C ARG A 97 24.21 7.82 3.55
N CYS A 98 22.93 7.42 3.65
CA CYS A 98 21.85 8.25 4.19
C CYS A 98 21.23 7.61 5.44
N ASN A 99 22.02 7.50 6.53
CA ASN A 99 21.52 7.03 7.82
C ASN A 99 21.01 8.15 8.75
N ASN A 100 21.04 9.43 8.34
CA ASN A 100 20.75 10.56 9.24
C ASN A 100 19.45 11.32 8.99
N GLU A 101 18.60 10.94 8.05
CA GLU A 101 17.27 11.55 7.90
C GLU A 101 16.16 10.49 7.96
N LEU A 102 15.22 10.71 8.88
CA LEU A 102 14.07 9.86 9.20
C LEU A 102 13.14 9.52 8.02
N VAL A 103 13.42 10.05 6.83
CA VAL A 103 12.64 9.87 5.60
C VAL A 103 13.07 8.62 4.80
N HIS A 104 14.18 7.96 5.15
CA HIS A 104 14.69 6.78 4.42
C HIS A 104 14.92 5.52 5.28
N ARG A 105 14.34 5.43 6.49
CA ARG A 105 14.30 4.14 7.19
C ARG A 105 13.55 3.13 6.34
N ARG A 106 14.20 1.98 6.07
CA ARG A 106 13.57 0.81 5.46
C ARG A 106 12.21 0.57 6.14
N ILE A 107 11.13 0.74 5.39
CA ILE A 107 9.83 0.18 5.79
C ILE A 107 10.01 -1.33 5.64
N THR A 108 10.46 -1.98 6.71
CA THR A 108 10.36 -3.43 6.81
C THR A 108 8.88 -3.79 6.87
N CYS A 109 8.52 -4.96 6.33
CA CYS A 109 7.14 -5.46 6.35
C CYS A 109 6.54 -5.49 7.77
N ASP A 110 7.40 -5.53 8.79
CA ASP A 110 7.04 -5.52 10.21
C ASP A 110 6.37 -4.23 10.68
N HIS A 111 6.58 -3.11 9.99
CA HIS A 111 5.98 -1.82 10.34
C HIS A 111 4.74 -1.48 9.52
N LEU A 112 4.43 -2.25 8.46
CA LEU A 112 3.28 -1.97 7.60
C LEU A 112 1.99 -2.49 8.25
N VAL A 113 1.03 -1.60 8.48
CA VAL A 113 -0.31 -1.94 8.97
C VAL A 113 -1.25 -2.28 7.81
N GLY A 114 -1.11 -1.57 6.69
CA GLY A 114 -1.91 -1.79 5.48
C GLY A 114 -1.95 -0.56 4.57
N SER A 115 -2.59 -0.70 3.42
CA SER A 115 -2.83 0.40 2.48
C SER A 115 -4.28 0.44 2.02
N SER A 116 -4.78 1.63 1.71
CA SER A 116 -6.15 1.83 1.22
C SER A 116 -6.23 3.15 0.45
N ASN A 117 -6.78 3.13 -0.77
CA ASN A 117 -7.01 4.30 -1.62
C ASN A 117 -5.78 5.23 -1.77
N GLY A 118 -4.58 4.64 -1.89
CA GLY A 118 -3.32 5.39 -2.03
C GLY A 118 -2.68 5.86 -0.73
N LEU A 119 -3.37 5.73 0.42
CA LEU A 119 -2.79 5.95 1.74
C LEU A 119 -2.12 4.68 2.25
N VAL A 120 -1.02 4.85 2.97
CA VAL A 120 -0.26 3.76 3.60
C VAL A 120 -0.17 4.03 5.10
N CYS A 121 -0.59 3.05 5.91
CA CYS A 121 -0.55 3.11 7.37
C CYS A 121 0.61 2.27 7.90
N MET A 122 1.36 2.83 8.84
CA MET A 122 2.57 2.23 9.40
C MET A 122 2.73 2.46 10.90
N THR A 123 3.55 1.61 11.52
CA THR A 123 3.93 1.65 12.95
C THR A 123 5.46 1.55 13.12
N PRO A 124 6.20 2.65 12.91
CA PRO A 124 7.67 2.61 12.79
C PRO A 124 8.44 2.49 14.13
N GLU A 125 7.80 2.70 15.28
CA GLU A 125 8.45 2.67 16.60
C GLU A 125 7.68 1.77 17.56
N ASN A 126 8.21 0.57 17.86
CA ASN A 126 7.71 -0.34 18.91
C ASN A 126 6.19 -0.52 18.96
N TYR A 127 5.51 -0.39 17.81
CA TYR A 127 4.04 -0.45 17.70
C TYR A 127 3.27 0.57 18.55
N SER A 128 3.92 1.63 19.04
CA SER A 128 3.31 2.65 19.90
C SER A 128 2.75 3.85 19.12
N LYS A 129 3.39 4.17 17.99
CA LYS A 129 3.00 5.26 17.08
C LYS A 129 2.35 4.70 15.83
N VAL A 130 1.29 5.35 15.39
CA VAL A 130 0.64 5.08 14.11
C VAL A 130 0.81 6.30 13.22
N ILE A 131 1.29 6.08 12.00
CA ILE A 131 1.48 7.12 11.00
C ILE A 131 0.76 6.69 9.73
N VAL A 132 -0.02 7.60 9.15
CA VAL A 132 -0.59 7.45 7.82
C VAL A 132 0.13 8.42 6.89
N VAL A 133 0.63 7.91 5.78
CA VAL A 133 1.30 8.69 4.76
C VAL A 133 0.56 8.58 3.44
N ASN A 134 0.59 9.69 2.71
CA ASN A 134 0.28 9.72 1.29
C ASN A 134 1.62 9.74 0.53
N PRO A 135 2.07 8.61 -0.05
CA PRO A 135 3.35 8.56 -0.76
C PRO A 135 3.40 9.44 -2.00
N LEU A 136 2.24 9.81 -2.56
CA LEU A 136 2.14 10.66 -3.74
C LEU A 136 2.39 12.13 -3.39
N THR A 137 1.79 12.63 -2.31
CA THR A 137 1.95 14.03 -1.87
C THR A 137 3.12 14.21 -0.91
N LYS A 138 3.70 13.11 -0.40
CA LYS A 138 4.71 13.08 0.67
C LYS A 138 4.20 13.64 2.00
N GLU A 139 2.89 13.77 2.16
CA GLU A 139 2.29 14.19 3.43
C GLU A 139 2.24 13.01 4.40
N ALA A 140 2.51 13.29 5.66
CA ALA A 140 2.45 12.34 6.75
C ALA A 140 1.57 12.89 7.87
N ARG A 141 0.69 12.05 8.41
CA ARG A 141 -0.11 12.36 9.58
C ARG A 141 0.20 11.34 10.67
N GLN A 142 0.72 11.82 11.78
CA GLN A 142 0.82 11.03 13.00
C GLN A 142 -0.53 11.00 13.70
N LEU A 143 -0.94 9.83 14.16
CA LEU A 143 -2.18 9.62 14.88
C LEU A 143 -1.91 9.40 16.38
N SER A 144 -2.99 9.43 17.17
CA SER A 144 -2.92 9.17 18.61
C SER A 144 -2.29 7.80 18.90
N SER A 145 -1.32 7.78 19.80
CA SER A 145 -0.66 6.54 20.24
C SER A 145 -1.65 5.60 20.91
N LEU A 146 -1.39 4.29 20.81
CA LEU A 146 -2.25 3.30 21.46
C LEU A 146 -2.09 3.32 22.98
N PRO A 147 -3.16 2.93 23.71
CA PRO A 147 -3.08 2.76 25.16
C PRO A 147 -2.18 1.58 25.59
N SER A 148 -2.04 0.54 24.77
CA SER A 148 -1.31 -0.70 25.11
C SER A 148 -0.23 -1.05 24.08
N ARG A 149 0.94 -1.49 24.59
CA ARG A 149 2.16 -1.74 23.80
C ARG A 149 2.26 -3.14 23.18
N LEU A 150 1.39 -4.08 23.54
CA LEU A 150 1.49 -5.50 23.12
C LEU A 150 0.36 -5.89 22.16
N GLN A 151 0.41 -5.38 20.93
CA GLN A 151 -0.57 -5.71 19.91
C GLN A 151 -0.24 -7.04 19.21
N ALA A 152 -1.25 -7.90 19.13
CA ALA A 152 -1.26 -9.18 18.45
C ALA A 152 -1.55 -9.05 16.95
N CYS A 153 -2.41 -8.11 16.58
CA CYS A 153 -2.79 -7.88 15.19
C CYS A 153 -3.11 -6.41 14.90
N TRP A 154 -3.13 -6.10 13.61
CA TRP A 154 -3.27 -4.79 13.02
C TRP A 154 -4.06 -4.86 11.73
N GLY A 155 -4.69 -3.76 11.33
CA GLY A 155 -5.29 -3.60 10.01
C GLY A 155 -5.59 -2.14 9.71
N PHE A 156 -5.64 -1.79 8.44
CA PHE A 156 -5.98 -0.45 7.98
C PHE A 156 -6.92 -0.52 6.78
N GLY A 157 -7.91 0.36 6.74
CA GLY A 157 -8.82 0.44 5.62
C GLY A 157 -9.77 1.61 5.68
N TYR A 158 -10.34 1.93 4.52
CA TYR A 158 -11.45 2.86 4.40
C TYR A 158 -12.78 2.15 4.70
N ASP A 159 -13.55 2.70 5.63
CA ASP A 159 -14.91 2.31 5.91
C ASP A 159 -15.87 3.26 5.20
N ALA A 160 -16.51 2.77 4.15
CA ALA A 160 -17.45 3.52 3.34
C ALA A 160 -18.72 3.92 4.11
N PHE A 161 -19.11 3.16 5.16
CA PHE A 161 -20.32 3.47 5.92
C PHE A 161 -20.17 4.75 6.75
N SER A 162 -19.02 4.91 7.43
CA SER A 162 -18.73 6.15 8.18
C SER A 162 -17.95 7.18 7.37
N ASP A 163 -17.67 6.91 6.10
CA ASP A 163 -16.77 7.71 5.25
C ASP A 163 -15.45 8.03 5.96
N ASP A 164 -14.76 7.03 6.51
CA ASP A 164 -13.58 7.29 7.34
C ASP A 164 -12.54 6.19 7.19
N TYR A 165 -11.28 6.58 7.28
CA TYR A 165 -10.19 5.62 7.41
C TYR A 165 -10.09 5.15 8.84
N LYS A 166 -9.88 3.85 9.01
CA LYS A 166 -9.81 3.21 10.31
C LYS A 166 -8.55 2.38 10.44
N VAL A 167 -7.98 2.43 11.63
CA VAL A 167 -6.90 1.54 12.05
C VAL A 167 -7.47 0.59 13.09
N ILE A 168 -7.36 -0.71 12.85
CA ILE A 168 -7.72 -1.75 13.82
C ILE A 168 -6.44 -2.25 14.48
N ALA A 169 -6.49 -2.41 15.79
CA ALA A 169 -5.45 -3.05 16.57
C ALA A 169 -6.08 -4.06 17.54
N GLY A 170 -5.47 -5.22 17.66
CA GLY A 170 -5.93 -6.27 18.57
C GLY A 170 -4.86 -6.67 19.56
N ALA A 171 -5.18 -6.75 20.85
CA ALA A 171 -4.29 -7.18 21.92
C ALA A 171 -4.71 -8.55 22.46
N LYS A 172 -3.74 -9.43 22.76
CA LYS A 172 -4.03 -10.74 23.36
C LYS A 172 -4.60 -10.55 24.76
N LYS A 173 -5.66 -11.29 25.07
CA LYS A 173 -6.24 -11.39 26.41
C LYS A 173 -6.31 -12.86 26.81
N GLY A 174 -5.30 -13.33 27.53
CA GLY A 174 -5.11 -14.75 27.81
C GLY A 174 -4.68 -15.55 26.57
N TYR A 175 -5.01 -16.85 26.55
CA TYR A 175 -4.51 -17.77 25.52
C TYR A 175 -5.28 -17.73 24.19
N TYR A 176 -6.61 -17.56 24.27
CA TYR A 176 -7.54 -17.76 23.14
C TYR A 176 -8.40 -16.53 22.81
N LYS A 177 -8.20 -15.40 23.47
CA LYS A 177 -9.00 -14.19 23.22
C LYS A 177 -8.16 -13.04 22.73
N THR A 178 -8.77 -12.21 21.89
CA THR A 178 -8.19 -10.95 21.41
C THR A 178 -9.19 -9.82 21.64
N CYS A 179 -8.77 -8.77 22.35
CA CYS A 179 -9.52 -7.53 22.46
C CYS A 179 -9.21 -6.66 21.26
N LEU A 180 -10.24 -6.14 20.60
CA LEU A 180 -10.09 -5.30 19.41
C LEU A 180 -10.42 -3.85 19.73
N GLN A 181 -9.60 -2.95 19.20
CA GLN A 181 -9.80 -1.51 19.24
C GLN A 181 -9.76 -0.95 17.82
N VAL A 182 -10.50 0.12 17.58
CA VAL A 182 -10.49 0.85 16.32
C VAL A 182 -10.19 2.32 16.57
N LEU A 183 -9.36 2.90 15.72
CA LEU A 183 -9.07 4.32 15.63
C LEU A 183 -9.76 4.88 14.41
N SER A 184 -10.52 5.97 14.59
CA SER A 184 -11.03 6.80 13.50
C SER A 184 -9.97 7.82 13.10
N LEU A 185 -9.68 7.97 11.80
CA LEU A 185 -8.75 9.01 11.33
C LEU A 185 -9.36 10.41 11.45
N LYS A 186 -10.68 10.54 11.23
CA LYS A 186 -11.39 11.82 11.39
C LYS A 186 -11.32 12.31 12.84
N SER A 187 -11.73 11.50 13.82
CA SER A 187 -11.74 11.92 15.22
C SER A 187 -10.38 11.79 15.92
N ASN A 188 -9.48 10.94 15.40
CA ASN A 188 -8.20 10.60 16.01
C ASN A 188 -8.36 10.04 17.45
N VAL A 189 -9.40 9.24 17.67
CA VAL A 189 -9.71 8.61 18.96
C VAL A 189 -9.84 7.09 18.83
N TRP A 190 -9.19 6.38 19.75
CA TRP A 190 -9.33 4.92 19.91
C TRP A 190 -10.60 4.58 20.68
N ARG A 191 -11.35 3.59 20.19
CA ARG A 191 -12.50 3.00 20.89
C ARG A 191 -12.43 1.48 20.89
N SER A 192 -12.92 0.86 21.95
CA SER A 192 -13.09 -0.60 22.00
C SER A 192 -14.20 -1.03 21.05
N ILE A 193 -14.00 -2.12 20.31
CA ILE A 193 -15.03 -2.72 19.45
C ILE A 193 -15.43 -4.14 19.91
N GLY A 194 -14.87 -4.59 21.03
CA GLY A 194 -15.23 -5.86 21.67
C GLY A 194 -14.11 -6.88 21.68
N GLU A 195 -14.49 -8.12 21.96
CA GLU A 195 -13.56 -9.24 22.16
C GLU A 195 -13.97 -10.40 21.27
N VAL A 196 -12.98 -11.09 20.72
CA VAL A 196 -13.17 -12.31 19.94
C VAL A 196 -12.49 -13.49 20.63
N LYS A 197 -13.08 -14.68 20.53
CA LYS A 197 -12.53 -15.94 21.07
C LYS A 197 -11.54 -16.60 20.10
N TYR A 198 -10.79 -15.78 19.37
CA TYR A 198 -9.80 -16.26 18.42
C TYR A 198 -8.44 -15.64 18.73
N ARG A 199 -7.40 -16.43 18.49
CA ARG A 199 -6.03 -15.93 18.41
C ARG A 199 -5.61 -15.79 16.97
N PHE A 200 -5.19 -14.59 16.57
CA PHE A 200 -4.69 -14.36 15.21
C PHE A 200 -3.27 -14.91 15.04
N TYR A 201 -3.06 -15.67 13.96
CA TYR A 201 -1.75 -16.12 13.50
C TYR A 201 -1.05 -15.01 12.70
N THR A 202 -1.79 -14.34 11.83
CA THR A 202 -1.29 -13.21 11.05
C THR A 202 -1.38 -11.93 11.86
N LYS A 203 -0.26 -11.22 11.98
CA LYS A 203 -0.23 -9.90 12.62
C LYS A 203 -0.92 -8.83 11.79
N ILE A 204 -0.85 -8.90 10.47
CA ILE A 204 -1.39 -7.86 9.57
C ILE A 204 -2.64 -8.40 8.88
N GLY A 205 -3.72 -7.61 8.94
CA GLY A 205 -4.99 -7.88 8.30
C GLY A 205 -4.99 -7.42 6.86
N ILE A 206 -5.55 -8.24 5.97
CA ILE A 206 -5.68 -7.92 4.55
C ILE A 206 -7.05 -7.30 4.32
N LEU A 207 -7.09 -6.09 3.77
CA LEU A 207 -8.34 -5.47 3.34
C LEU A 207 -8.76 -6.06 1.99
N CYS A 208 -9.90 -6.74 1.96
CA CYS A 208 -10.48 -7.33 0.76
C CYS A 208 -12.00 -7.08 0.76
N ASN A 209 -12.54 -6.59 -0.36
CA ASN A 209 -13.98 -6.35 -0.51
C ASN A 209 -14.62 -5.52 0.63
N GLY A 210 -13.89 -4.51 1.12
CA GLY A 210 -14.38 -3.62 2.19
C GLY A 210 -14.32 -4.21 3.61
N ALA A 211 -13.77 -5.42 3.78
CA ALA A 211 -13.60 -6.06 5.08
C ALA A 211 -12.12 -6.43 5.33
N LEU A 212 -11.70 -6.39 6.59
CA LEU A 212 -10.37 -6.85 7.00
C LEU A 212 -10.42 -8.34 7.35
N HIS A 213 -9.40 -9.08 6.91
CA HIS A 213 -9.29 -10.52 7.12
C HIS A 213 -7.96 -10.87 7.79
N TRP A 214 -8.02 -11.76 8.78
CA TRP A 214 -6.87 -12.32 9.48
C TRP A 214 -7.01 -13.84 9.54
N LEU A 215 -5.89 -14.56 9.51
CA LEU A 215 -5.87 -15.99 9.85
C LEU A 215 -5.89 -16.14 11.36
N ALA A 216 -6.78 -16.98 11.88
CA ALA A 216 -6.96 -17.20 13.30
C ALA A 216 -7.06 -18.69 13.66
N VAL A 217 -6.84 -19.00 14.93
CA VAL A 217 -6.98 -20.33 15.53
C VAL A 217 -8.00 -20.24 16.67
N ASP A 218 -8.87 -21.26 16.73
CA ASP A 218 -9.83 -21.52 17.82
C ASP A 218 -9.12 -21.99 19.10
#